data_AF-A0A6A4QL30-F1
#
_entry.id   AF-A0A6A4QL30-F1
#
_cell.length_a   1.000
_cell.length_b   1.000
_cell.length_c   1.000
_cell.angle_alpha   90.00
_cell.angle_beta   90.00
_cell.angle_gamma   90.00
#
_symmetry.space_group_name_H-M   'P 1'
#
loop_
_entity.id
_entity.type
_entity.pdbx_description
1 polymer ?
#
loop_
_entity_poly.entity_id
_entity_poly.type
_entity_poly.pdbx_seq_one_letter_code
_entity_poly.pdbx_strand_id
1 'polypeptide(L)'
;MASSVFVATMPLRASKGPPHLLMSAAYSLNFWDLQHFMVFIKHHSSSSHVLVYDFQPKDPEDIYVALEVLSGRAVPGILLVRKLKTLPRSKCWLVGYSKGNAVEIATQFNTKWDTSLRVGLNDCRHYTNGLVEQLTGEEDVLNRLKNNHS
;
A
#
# COMPACT_ATOMS: atom_id res chain seq x y z
N MET A 1 -14.29 -14.25 -14.87
CA MET A 1 -13.66 -14.94 -13.72
C MET A 1 -13.16 -13.89 -12.74
N ALA A 2 -13.32 -14.12 -11.44
CA ALA A 2 -12.83 -13.21 -10.41
C ALA A 2 -11.29 -13.15 -10.43
N SER A 3 -10.70 -12.00 -10.10
CA SER A 3 -9.25 -11.85 -9.91
C SER A 3 -8.89 -12.13 -8.45
N SER A 4 -7.74 -12.74 -8.19
CA SER A 4 -7.21 -12.86 -6.83
C SER A 4 -6.67 -11.51 -6.37
N VAL A 5 -7.01 -11.12 -5.14
CA VAL A 5 -6.54 -9.89 -4.50
C VAL A 5 -5.59 -10.26 -3.37
N PHE A 6 -4.41 -9.66 -3.37
CA PHE A 6 -3.40 -9.84 -2.33
C PHE A 6 -3.04 -8.50 -1.70
N VAL A 7 -2.65 -8.52 -0.45
CA VAL A 7 -1.97 -7.40 0.22
C VAL A 7 -0.54 -7.81 0.45
N ALA A 8 0.39 -6.92 0.15
CA ALA A 8 1.78 -7.12 0.54
C ALA A 8 2.32 -5.88 1.24
N THR A 9 3.37 -6.11 2.02
CA THR A 9 4.06 -5.06 2.76
C THR A 9 5.54 -5.08 2.44
N MET A 10 6.11 -3.88 2.38
CA MET A 10 7.53 -3.67 2.30
C MET A 10 7.99 -2.75 3.43
N PRO A 11 9.20 -2.96 3.96
CA PRO A 11 9.80 -1.91 4.78
C PRO A 11 9.93 -0.65 3.92
N LEU A 12 9.60 0.51 4.49
CA LEU A 12 9.91 1.78 3.84
C LEU A 12 11.43 1.78 3.52
N ARG A 13 11.81 2.29 2.35
CA ARG A 13 13.23 2.44 1.98
C ARG A 13 13.58 3.91 2.19
N ALA A 14 14.56 4.20 3.03
CA ALA A 14 15.07 5.57 3.17
C ALA A 14 15.92 5.96 1.96
N SER A 15 15.83 7.24 1.56
CA SER A 15 16.80 7.86 0.67
C SER A 15 18.18 7.90 1.32
N LYS A 16 19.25 7.86 0.50
CA LYS A 16 20.63 7.90 0.99
C LYS A 16 20.93 9.30 1.55
N GLY A 17 21.13 9.45 2.87
CA GLY A 17 21.52 10.74 3.49
C GLY A 17 21.27 10.82 5.00
N PRO A 18 21.52 11.95 5.69
CA PRO A 18 21.20 12.14 7.13
C PRO A 18 19.79 11.71 7.60
N PRO A 19 18.70 11.89 6.82
CA PRO A 19 17.39 11.34 7.16
C PRO A 19 17.34 9.79 7.20
N HIS A 20 18.33 9.10 6.62
CA HIS A 20 18.57 7.68 6.83
C HIS A 20 18.80 7.34 8.31
N LEU A 21 19.48 8.19 9.09
CA LEU A 21 19.78 7.88 10.50
C LEU A 21 18.51 7.93 11.37
N LEU A 22 17.67 8.95 11.17
CA LEU A 22 16.38 9.08 11.87
C LEU A 22 15.40 7.97 11.48
N MET A 23 15.31 7.65 10.19
CA MET A 23 14.48 6.54 9.72
C MET A 23 15.08 5.18 10.12
N SER A 24 16.41 5.02 10.21
CA SER A 24 17.08 3.78 10.66
C SER A 24 16.80 3.41 12.11
N ALA A 25 16.68 4.41 13.00
CA ALA A 25 16.28 4.18 14.38
C ALA A 25 14.82 3.70 14.47
N ALA A 26 13.94 4.24 13.62
CA ALA A 26 12.58 3.73 13.47
C ALA A 26 12.57 2.31 12.83
N TYR A 27 13.45 2.02 11.85
CA TYR A 27 13.57 0.69 11.22
C TYR A 27 14.12 -0.41 12.13
N SER A 28 15.00 -0.09 13.10
CA SER A 28 15.47 -1.06 14.10
C SER A 28 14.35 -1.56 15.02
N LEU A 29 13.20 -0.90 14.97
CA LEU A 29 11.98 -1.28 15.65
C LEU A 29 10.98 -1.76 14.58
N ASN A 30 10.93 -3.07 14.31
CA ASN A 30 10.05 -3.71 13.32
C ASN A 30 8.56 -3.64 13.77
N PHE A 31 8.04 -2.44 13.97
CA PHE A 31 6.65 -2.21 14.31
C PHE A 31 5.81 -2.26 13.03
N TRP A 32 4.70 -2.98 13.10
CA TRP A 32 3.64 -3.03 12.09
C TRP A 32 3.25 -1.63 11.57
N ASP A 33 3.41 -0.62 12.41
CA ASP A 33 3.02 0.77 12.13
C ASP A 33 3.97 1.51 11.17
N LEU A 34 5.15 0.93 10.87
CA LEU A 34 6.16 1.49 9.96
C LEU A 34 6.23 0.76 8.60
N GLN A 35 5.24 -0.09 8.33
CA GLN A 35 5.16 -0.88 7.12
C GLN A 35 4.42 -0.15 6.01
N HIS A 36 4.93 -0.27 4.78
CA HIS A 36 4.26 0.24 3.59
C HIS A 36 3.41 -0.84 2.94
N PHE A 37 2.11 -0.62 2.87
CA PHE A 37 1.16 -1.60 2.34
C PHE A 37 0.74 -1.26 0.91
N MET A 38 0.57 -2.31 0.10
CA MET A 38 0.16 -2.21 -1.30
C MET A 38 -0.82 -3.34 -1.64
N VAL A 39 -1.68 -3.10 -2.62
CA VAL A 39 -2.66 -4.09 -3.12
C VAL A 39 -2.20 -4.65 -4.46
N PHE A 40 -2.28 -5.97 -4.59
CA PHE A 40 -1.90 -6.71 -5.80
C PHE A 40 -3.12 -7.41 -6.38
N ILE A 41 -3.33 -7.25 -7.68
CA ILE A 41 -4.42 -7.90 -8.42
C ILE A 41 -3.81 -8.84 -9.44
N LYS A 42 -4.13 -10.14 -9.31
CA LYS A 42 -3.70 -11.19 -10.24
C LYS A 42 -4.90 -11.77 -10.96
N HIS A 43 -4.88 -11.72 -12.29
CA HIS A 43 -5.95 -12.31 -13.10
C HIS A 43 -5.72 -13.81 -13.31
N HIS A 44 -6.78 -14.62 -13.27
CA HIS A 44 -6.68 -16.08 -13.34
C HIS A 44 -6.48 -16.63 -14.76
N SER A 45 -6.95 -15.93 -15.79
CA SER A 45 -7.11 -16.53 -17.13
C SER A 45 -6.04 -16.18 -18.16
N SER A 46 -5.09 -15.27 -17.91
CA SER A 46 -4.10 -14.93 -18.95
C SER A 46 -2.90 -14.06 -18.55
N SER A 47 -2.86 -13.47 -17.35
CA SER A 47 -1.81 -12.48 -17.07
C SER A 47 -0.54 -13.13 -16.53
N SER A 48 0.53 -13.11 -17.34
CA SER A 48 1.93 -13.31 -16.91
C SER A 48 2.44 -12.21 -15.96
N HIS A 49 1.53 -11.34 -15.51
CA HIS A 49 1.82 -10.16 -14.74
C HIS A 49 0.77 -9.97 -13.63
N VAL A 50 1.15 -9.20 -12.64
CA VAL A 50 0.35 -8.77 -11.50
C VAL A 50 0.32 -7.25 -11.51
N LEU A 51 -0.85 -6.67 -11.30
CA LEU A 51 -1.00 -5.22 -11.12
C LEU A 51 -0.81 -4.87 -9.66
N VAL A 52 -0.06 -3.80 -9.39
CA VAL A 52 0.21 -3.30 -8.04
C VAL A 52 -0.33 -1.90 -7.94
N TYR A 53 -1.16 -1.68 -6.92
CA TYR A 53 -1.76 -0.42 -6.56
C TYR A 53 -1.11 0.07 -5.26
N ASP A 54 -0.59 1.28 -5.31
CA ASP A 54 0.31 1.84 -4.31
C ASP A 54 -0.02 3.32 -4.10
N PHE A 55 -0.07 3.76 -2.84
CA PHE A 55 -0.29 5.15 -2.45
C PHE A 55 0.84 5.60 -1.54
N GLN A 56 1.62 6.58 -2.00
CA GLN A 56 2.83 7.05 -1.31
C GLN A 56 3.00 8.57 -1.48
N PRO A 57 3.92 9.23 -0.75
CA PRO A 57 4.27 10.61 -1.02
C PRO A 57 4.73 10.77 -2.47
N LYS A 58 4.43 11.93 -3.08
CA LYS A 58 4.84 12.22 -4.47
C LYS A 58 6.36 12.16 -4.62
N ASP A 59 7.08 12.73 -3.66
CA ASP A 59 8.54 12.82 -3.64
C ASP A 59 9.07 12.18 -2.33
N PRO A 60 9.07 10.84 -2.22
CA PRO A 60 9.36 10.14 -0.97
C PRO A 60 10.83 10.24 -0.54
N GLU A 61 11.71 10.70 -1.43
CA GLU A 61 13.14 10.88 -1.14
C GLU A 61 13.48 12.30 -0.62
N ASP A 62 12.55 13.24 -0.72
CA ASP A 62 12.71 14.62 -0.25
C ASP A 62 12.66 14.68 1.29
N ILE A 63 13.72 15.22 1.88
CA ILE A 63 13.84 15.37 3.34
C ILE A 63 12.77 16.30 3.93
N TYR A 64 12.35 17.34 3.21
CA TYR A 64 11.31 18.25 3.67
C TYR A 64 9.96 17.56 3.69
N VAL A 65 9.67 16.74 2.67
CA VAL A 65 8.46 15.88 2.67
C VAL A 65 8.48 14.93 3.86
N ALA A 66 9.64 14.31 4.16
CA ALA A 66 9.77 13.44 5.32
C ALA A 66 9.53 14.17 6.65
N LEU A 67 10.06 15.39 6.82
CA LEU A 67 9.85 16.21 8.02
C LEU A 67 8.38 16.62 8.18
N GLU A 68 7.73 17.07 7.10
CA GLU A 68 6.31 17.42 7.11
C GLU A 68 5.44 16.22 7.50
N VAL A 69 5.72 15.04 6.92
CA VAL A 69 5.07 13.77 7.27
C VAL A 69 5.25 13.43 8.76
N LEU A 70 6.47 13.52 9.29
CA LEU A 70 6.78 13.24 10.70
C LEU A 70 6.11 14.25 11.65
N SER A 71 5.92 15.50 11.20
CA SER A 71 5.17 16.52 11.94
C SER A 71 3.64 16.32 11.91
N GLY A 72 3.17 15.28 11.22
CA GLY A 72 1.74 14.96 11.08
C GLY A 72 1.00 15.89 10.13
N ARG A 73 1.72 16.67 9.30
CA ARG A 73 1.14 17.54 8.27
C ARG A 73 0.79 16.74 7.02
N ALA A 74 -0.12 17.30 6.24
CA ALA A 74 -0.49 16.73 4.96
C ALA A 74 0.56 17.08 3.89
N VAL A 75 0.89 16.11 3.04
CA VAL A 75 1.80 16.28 1.89
C VAL A 75 1.14 15.78 0.61
N PRO A 76 1.57 16.24 -0.58
CA PRO A 76 1.10 15.67 -1.83
C PRO A 76 1.43 14.18 -1.92
N GLY A 77 0.41 13.35 -2.07
CA GLY A 77 0.51 11.92 -2.36
C GLY A 77 0.36 11.63 -3.85
N ILE A 78 0.71 10.40 -4.25
CA ILE A 78 0.55 9.90 -5.60
C ILE A 78 0.04 8.45 -5.58
N LEU A 79 -0.90 8.17 -6.48
CA LEU A 79 -1.41 6.83 -6.74
C LEU A 79 -0.63 6.22 -7.91
N LEU A 80 0.05 5.11 -7.65
CA LEU A 80 0.81 4.38 -8.66
C LEU A 80 0.14 3.07 -9.00
N VAL A 81 0.09 2.77 -10.31
CA VAL A 81 -0.30 1.46 -10.83
C VAL A 81 0.86 0.89 -11.62
N ARG A 82 1.43 -0.22 -11.14
CA ARG A 82 2.60 -0.87 -11.75
C ARG A 82 2.26 -2.28 -12.21
N LYS A 83 2.91 -2.74 -13.29
CA LYS A 83 2.88 -4.14 -13.73
C LYS A 83 4.15 -4.85 -13.26
N LEU A 84 4.00 -5.93 -12.51
CA LEU A 84 5.10 -6.81 -12.10
C LEU A 84 4.93 -8.20 -12.71
N LYS A 85 6.01 -8.96 -12.86
CA LYS A 85 5.94 -10.34 -13.37
C LYS A 85 5.39 -11.33 -12.32
N THR A 86 5.72 -11.11 -11.06
CA THR A 86 5.39 -12.03 -9.95
C THR A 86 4.98 -11.28 -8.69
N LEU A 87 4.31 -11.99 -7.78
CA LEU A 87 4.06 -11.50 -6.42
C LEU A 87 5.37 -11.46 -5.61
N PRO A 88 5.43 -10.63 -4.55
CA PRO A 88 6.50 -10.69 -3.56
C PRO A 88 6.59 -12.09 -2.92
N ARG A 89 7.82 -12.56 -2.66
CA ARG A 89 8.06 -13.90 -2.09
C ARG A 89 7.75 -13.98 -0.59
N SER A 90 7.73 -12.86 0.09
CA SER A 90 7.49 -12.77 1.54
C SER A 90 6.57 -11.61 1.85
N LYS A 91 5.93 -11.67 3.02
CA LYS A 91 4.99 -10.67 3.53
C LYS A 91 3.93 -10.25 2.49
N CYS A 92 3.36 -11.26 1.83
CA CYS A 92 2.33 -11.12 0.82
C CYS A 92 1.24 -12.16 1.09
N TRP A 93 -0.01 -11.72 1.21
CA TRP A 93 -1.12 -12.52 1.69
C TRP A 93 -2.29 -12.45 0.72
N LEU A 94 -2.89 -13.60 0.39
CA LEU A 94 -4.16 -13.64 -0.33
C LEU A 94 -5.25 -13.14 0.62
N VAL A 95 -5.96 -12.08 0.22
CA VAL A 95 -7.03 -11.50 1.06
C VAL A 95 -8.42 -11.92 0.58
N GLY A 96 -8.58 -12.22 -0.71
CA GLY A 96 -9.84 -12.68 -1.27
C GLY A 96 -9.88 -12.63 -2.80
N TYR A 97 -11.10 -12.69 -3.33
CA TYR A 97 -11.37 -12.63 -4.77
C TYR A 97 -12.25 -11.44 -5.10
N SER A 98 -12.03 -10.83 -6.26
CA SER A 98 -12.77 -9.64 -6.66
C SER A 98 -14.25 -9.95 -6.93
N LYS A 99 -15.15 -9.09 -6.44
CA LYS A 99 -16.60 -9.15 -6.68
C LYS A 99 -17.01 -8.79 -8.12
N GLY A 100 -16.09 -8.28 -8.92
CA GLY A 100 -16.32 -7.89 -10.32
C GLY A 100 -15.01 -7.72 -11.09
N ASN A 101 -15.01 -6.85 -12.09
CA ASN A 101 -13.81 -6.47 -12.82
C ASN A 101 -12.87 -5.69 -11.89
N ALA A 102 -11.90 -6.40 -11.31
CA ALA A 102 -10.99 -5.85 -10.31
C ALA A 102 -10.22 -4.61 -10.80
N VAL A 103 -9.84 -4.58 -12.08
CA VAL A 103 -9.09 -3.44 -12.65
C VAL A 103 -9.99 -2.22 -12.75
N GLU A 104 -11.21 -2.40 -13.22
CA GLU A 104 -12.19 -1.31 -13.32
C GLU A 104 -12.56 -0.73 -11.95
N ILE A 105 -12.83 -1.61 -10.98
CA ILE A 105 -13.12 -1.21 -9.59
C ILE A 105 -11.94 -0.39 -9.03
N ALA A 106 -10.71 -0.87 -9.17
CA ALA A 106 -9.54 -0.19 -8.65
C ALA A 106 -9.24 1.14 -9.39
N THR A 107 -9.47 1.21 -10.70
CA THR A 107 -9.36 2.46 -11.45
C THR A 107 -10.40 3.47 -11.00
N GLN A 108 -11.66 3.08 -10.83
CA GLN A 108 -12.70 3.98 -10.34
C GLN A 108 -12.42 4.44 -8.91
N PHE A 109 -11.95 3.55 -8.03
CA PHE A 109 -11.51 3.90 -6.68
C PHE A 109 -10.43 4.98 -6.70
N ASN A 110 -9.38 4.81 -7.52
CA ASN A 110 -8.29 5.78 -7.64
C ASN A 110 -8.76 7.16 -8.11
N THR A 111 -9.78 7.26 -8.96
CA THR A 111 -10.30 8.57 -9.42
C THR A 111 -10.97 9.39 -8.31
N LYS A 112 -11.42 8.73 -7.23
CA LYS A 112 -12.14 9.36 -6.13
C LYS A 112 -11.28 9.56 -4.87
N TRP A 113 -10.09 8.96 -4.85
CA TRP A 113 -9.23 8.97 -3.66
C TRP A 113 -8.60 10.34 -3.43
N ASP A 114 -8.67 10.83 -2.20
CA ASP A 114 -8.00 12.06 -1.79
C ASP A 114 -6.49 11.84 -1.73
N THR A 115 -5.73 12.58 -2.55
CA THR A 115 -4.27 12.48 -2.60
C THR A 115 -3.56 13.39 -1.61
N SER A 116 -4.28 14.08 -0.72
CA SER A 116 -3.71 14.75 0.45
C SER A 116 -3.26 13.72 1.48
N LEU A 117 -2.03 13.22 1.32
CA LEU A 117 -1.47 12.16 2.16
C LEU A 117 -1.17 12.70 3.56
N ARG A 118 -1.64 11.98 4.59
CA ARG A 118 -1.38 12.29 5.99
C ARG A 118 -1.25 11.00 6.80
N VAL A 119 -0.09 10.80 7.42
CA VAL A 119 0.18 9.58 8.19
C VAL A 119 -0.81 9.46 9.36
N GLY A 120 -1.43 8.28 9.47
CA GLY A 120 -2.41 7.94 10.49
C GLY A 120 -3.85 8.38 10.17
N LEU A 121 -4.08 9.11 9.07
CA LEU A 121 -5.41 9.63 8.69
C LEU A 121 -5.79 9.37 7.23
N ASN A 122 -4.83 9.49 6.30
CA ASN A 122 -5.01 9.22 4.88
C ASN A 122 -3.66 8.78 4.29
N ASP A 123 -3.31 7.52 4.46
CA ASP A 123 -2.03 6.96 4.03
C ASP A 123 -2.20 5.59 3.35
N CYS A 124 -1.08 4.91 3.06
CA CYS A 124 -1.10 3.61 2.38
C CYS A 124 -1.95 2.55 3.09
N ARG A 125 -2.13 2.64 4.42
CA ARG A 125 -2.94 1.69 5.20
C ARG A 125 -4.42 1.91 4.94
N HIS A 126 -4.85 3.16 5.01
CA HIS A 126 -6.22 3.57 4.72
C HIS A 126 -6.58 3.25 3.27
N TYR A 127 -5.68 3.58 2.34
CA TYR A 127 -5.81 3.24 0.93
C TYR A 127 -5.94 1.73 0.71
N THR A 128 -5.09 0.93 1.36
CA THR A 128 -5.11 -0.54 1.24
C THR A 128 -6.42 -1.12 1.78
N ASN A 129 -6.86 -0.72 2.98
CA ASN A 129 -8.13 -1.16 3.56
C ASN A 129 -9.30 -0.79 2.64
N GLY A 130 -9.40 0.48 2.22
CA GLY A 130 -10.50 0.94 1.38
C GLY A 130 -10.55 0.26 0.01
N LEU A 131 -9.39 0.06 -0.63
CA LEU A 131 -9.35 -0.62 -1.93
C LEU A 131 -9.72 -2.11 -1.79
N VAL A 132 -9.23 -2.79 -0.75
CA VAL A 132 -9.59 -4.20 -0.49
C VAL A 132 -11.08 -4.34 -0.20
N GLU A 133 -11.64 -3.46 0.61
CA GLU A 133 -13.08 -3.43 0.89
C GLU A 133 -13.90 -3.28 -0.40
N GLN A 134 -13.52 -2.36 -1.28
CA GLN A 134 -14.20 -2.19 -2.57
C GLN A 134 -14.07 -3.42 -3.48
N LEU A 135 -12.91 -4.08 -3.47
CA LEU A 135 -12.64 -5.23 -4.32
C LEU A 135 -13.33 -6.51 -3.83
N THR A 136 -13.29 -6.78 -2.52
CA THR A 136 -13.66 -8.08 -1.93
C THR A 136 -14.78 -7.98 -0.91
N GLY A 137 -15.10 -6.79 -0.40
CA GLY A 137 -16.00 -6.58 0.74
C GLY A 137 -15.39 -6.90 2.11
N GLU A 138 -14.09 -7.15 2.17
CA GLU A 138 -13.41 -7.41 3.43
C GLU A 138 -13.03 -6.09 4.08
N GLU A 139 -13.67 -5.79 5.21
CA GLU A 139 -13.35 -4.61 6.01
C GLU A 139 -12.12 -4.85 6.90
N ASP A 140 -11.39 -3.78 7.18
CA ASP A 140 -10.27 -3.76 8.14
C ASP A 140 -9.24 -4.89 7.97
N VAL A 141 -8.91 -5.18 6.71
CA VAL A 141 -8.04 -6.30 6.34
C VAL A 141 -6.67 -6.23 7.01
N LEU A 142 -6.12 -5.03 7.21
CA LEU A 142 -4.82 -4.88 7.84
C LEU A 142 -4.82 -5.29 9.32
N ASN A 143 -5.88 -4.99 10.09
CA ASN A 143 -5.96 -5.48 11.47
C ASN A 143 -6.15 -7.00 11.50
N ARG A 144 -6.94 -7.58 10.57
CA ARG A 144 -7.04 -9.04 10.42
C ARG A 144 -5.68 -9.68 10.13
N LEU A 145 -4.90 -9.12 9.21
CA LEU A 145 -3.56 -9.61 8.89
C LEU A 145 -2.58 -9.45 10.06
N LYS A 146 -2.68 -8.36 10.83
CA LYS A 146 -1.89 -8.14 12.04
C LYS A 146 -2.15 -9.25 13.05
N ASN A 147 -3.43 -9.51 13.37
CA ASN A 147 -3.82 -10.48 14.40
C ASN A 147 -3.50 -11.94 14.03
N ASN A 148 -3.53 -12.28 12.74
CA ASN A 148 -3.24 -13.63 12.26
C ASN A 148 -1.73 -13.93 12.11
N HIS A 149 -0.88 -12.92 12.24
CA HIS A 149 0.57 -13.03 12.06
C HIS A 149 1.39 -12.35 13.18
N SER A 150 0.75 -12.06 14.33
CA SER A 150 1.39 -11.60 15.57
C SER A 150 1.82 -12.78 16.43
#